data_AF-A0A7V5VLA9-F1
#
_entry.id   AF-A0A7V5VLA9-F1
#
_cell.length_a   1.000
_cell.length_b   1.000
_cell.length_c   1.000
_cell.angle_alpha   90.00
_cell.angle_beta   90.00
_cell.angle_gamma   90.00
#
_symmetry.space_group_name_H-M   'P 1'
#
loop_
_entity.id
_entity.type
_entity.pdbx_description
1 polymer ?
#
loop_
_entity_poly.entity_id
_entity_poly.type
_entity_poly.pdbx_seq_one_letter_code
_entity_poly.pdbx_strand_id
1 'polypeptide(L)'
;MKDLAILTADKDAEQTLKALLSKRQQSLGIRAIEYDIFVHPERDSGVRTRCVDFLRAYANEYRYALVIFDYEGCGATASASQLETQLEHELSAAGWQNRIAVVVIQPELESWIFSPSSHVIQVIADGQWSIYSKYHPMQGKPSRPKETMQQIMREAKVQWSSALFRELAEKVSLQGCTDSAFQKLVSVLRRWFGE
;
A
#
# COMPACT_ATOMS: atom_id res chain seq x y z
N MET A 1 -9.57 -15.31 -17.43
CA MET A 1 -8.50 -14.35 -17.11
C MET A 1 -9.03 -13.47 -16.00
N LYS A 2 -8.38 -13.46 -14.82
CA LYS A 2 -8.81 -12.64 -13.68
C LYS A 2 -8.47 -11.16 -13.93
N ASP A 3 -9.03 -10.25 -13.15
CA ASP A 3 -8.83 -8.81 -13.37
C ASP A 3 -7.41 -8.34 -12.98
N LEU A 4 -6.92 -8.72 -11.80
CA LEU A 4 -5.71 -8.11 -11.24
C LEU A 4 -4.81 -9.09 -10.46
N ALA A 5 -3.53 -9.17 -10.83
CA ALA A 5 -2.48 -9.78 -10.00
C ALA A 5 -1.76 -8.69 -9.20
N ILE A 6 -1.57 -8.88 -7.89
CA ILE A 6 -0.87 -7.91 -7.04
C ILE A 6 0.34 -8.59 -6.40
N LEU A 7 1.52 -8.00 -6.55
CA LEU A 7 2.73 -8.43 -5.83
C LEU A 7 3.09 -7.40 -4.77
N THR A 8 3.24 -7.86 -3.52
CA THR A 8 3.61 -7.01 -2.39
C THR A 8 4.62 -7.66 -1.44
N ALA A 9 5.14 -6.90 -0.49
CA ALA A 9 6.28 -7.28 0.35
C ALA A 9 5.90 -8.05 1.61
N ASP A 10 4.75 -7.76 2.22
CA ASP A 10 4.37 -8.34 3.49
C ASP A 10 2.86 -8.52 3.68
N LYS A 11 2.49 -9.01 4.88
CA LYS A 11 1.11 -9.23 5.27
C LYS A 11 0.35 -7.94 5.58
N ASP A 12 1.04 -6.87 5.97
CA ASP A 12 0.42 -5.61 6.36
C ASP A 12 -0.11 -4.90 5.08
N ALA A 13 0.69 -4.87 4.03
CA ALA A 13 0.29 -4.42 2.70
C ALA A 13 -0.78 -5.34 2.08
N GLU A 14 -0.63 -6.67 2.19
CA GLU A 14 -1.65 -7.62 1.69
C GLU A 14 -3.02 -7.36 2.32
N GLN A 15 -3.08 -7.21 3.64
CA GLN A 15 -4.33 -6.97 4.36
C GLN A 15 -4.93 -5.60 4.03
N THR A 16 -4.10 -4.58 3.88
CA THR A 16 -4.51 -3.24 3.43
C THR A 16 -5.17 -3.31 2.05
N LEU A 17 -4.51 -3.94 1.07
CA LEU A 17 -5.00 -4.05 -0.30
C LEU A 17 -6.27 -4.90 -0.37
N LYS A 18 -6.34 -6.00 0.39
CA LYS A 18 -7.56 -6.82 0.52
C LYS A 18 -8.74 -6.00 1.02
N ALA A 19 -8.57 -5.23 2.08
CA ALA A 19 -9.61 -4.35 2.61
C ALA A 19 -10.06 -3.31 1.57
N LEU A 20 -9.11 -2.62 0.95
CA LEU A 20 -9.40 -1.61 -0.07
C LEU A 20 -10.21 -2.19 -1.24
N LEU A 21 -9.78 -3.31 -1.80
CA LEU A 21 -10.38 -3.92 -3.00
C LEU A 21 -11.67 -4.70 -2.72
N SER A 22 -11.90 -5.16 -1.48
CA SER A 22 -13.11 -5.94 -1.14
C SER A 22 -14.17 -5.17 -0.37
N LYS A 23 -13.81 -4.10 0.34
CA LYS A 23 -14.73 -3.33 1.20
C LYS A 23 -14.88 -1.87 0.79
N ARG A 24 -13.95 -1.31 0.01
CA ARG A 24 -13.88 0.12 -0.28
C ARG A 24 -14.02 0.45 -1.76
N GLN A 25 -14.57 -0.45 -2.57
CA GLN A 25 -14.71 -0.27 -4.02
C GLN A 25 -15.45 1.04 -4.38
N GLN A 26 -16.55 1.33 -3.69
CA GLN A 26 -17.30 2.58 -3.89
C GLN A 26 -16.47 3.82 -3.53
N SER A 27 -15.73 3.80 -2.41
CA SER A 27 -14.83 4.90 -2.02
C SER A 27 -13.66 5.07 -3.00
N LEU A 28 -13.18 3.95 -3.55
CA LEU A 28 -12.17 3.93 -4.61
C LEU A 28 -12.75 4.34 -5.96
N GLY A 29 -14.07 4.36 -6.15
CA GLY A 29 -14.70 4.65 -7.43
C GLY A 29 -14.38 3.58 -8.48
N ILE A 30 -14.41 2.31 -8.08
CA ILE A 30 -14.18 1.16 -8.98
C ILE A 30 -15.32 0.15 -8.85
N ARG A 31 -15.54 -0.63 -9.92
CA ARG A 31 -16.39 -1.82 -9.87
C ARG A 31 -15.78 -2.92 -8.98
N ALA A 32 -16.57 -3.95 -8.68
CA ALA A 32 -16.03 -5.19 -8.13
C ALA A 32 -15.09 -5.88 -9.14
N ILE A 33 -13.96 -6.42 -8.64
CA ILE A 33 -12.93 -7.07 -9.45
C ILE A 33 -12.52 -8.43 -8.87
N GLU A 34 -12.05 -9.33 -9.72
CA GLU A 34 -11.41 -10.59 -9.32
C GLU A 34 -9.88 -10.42 -9.24
N TYR A 35 -9.29 -10.68 -8.08
CA TYR A 35 -7.86 -10.43 -7.87
C TYR A 35 -7.19 -11.50 -7.01
N ASP A 36 -5.87 -11.62 -7.17
CA ASP A 36 -5.00 -12.38 -6.27
C ASP A 36 -3.86 -11.50 -5.78
N ILE A 37 -3.47 -11.70 -4.51
CA ILE A 37 -2.34 -10.98 -3.90
C ILE A 37 -1.26 -11.99 -3.51
N PHE A 38 -0.06 -11.76 -4.02
CA PHE A 38 1.14 -12.53 -3.77
C PHE A 38 2.05 -11.74 -2.84
N VAL A 39 2.51 -12.38 -1.77
CA VAL A 39 3.49 -11.81 -0.83
C VAL A 39 4.85 -12.40 -1.15
N HIS A 40 5.82 -11.55 -1.47
CA HIS A 40 7.16 -11.99 -1.84
C HIS A 40 7.96 -12.42 -0.59
N PRO A 41 8.61 -13.60 -0.57
CA PRO A 41 9.31 -14.10 0.62
C PRO A 41 10.51 -13.22 1.02
N GLU A 42 11.17 -12.59 0.05
CA GLU A 42 12.30 -11.66 0.27
C GLU A 42 11.86 -10.19 0.49
N ARG A 43 10.58 -9.97 0.84
CA ARG A 43 10.01 -8.65 1.19
C ARG A 43 10.28 -7.58 0.14
N ASP A 44 10.42 -6.32 0.54
CA ASP A 44 10.56 -5.15 -0.35
C ASP A 44 11.76 -5.26 -1.30
N SER A 45 12.91 -5.76 -0.81
CA SER A 45 14.07 -6.02 -1.66
C SER A 45 13.79 -7.07 -2.73
N GLY A 46 13.04 -8.12 -2.37
CA GLY A 46 12.60 -9.16 -3.28
C GLY A 46 11.62 -8.64 -4.31
N VAL A 47 10.60 -7.90 -3.88
CA VAL A 47 9.64 -7.27 -4.79
C VAL A 47 10.38 -6.39 -5.79
N ARG A 48 11.27 -5.50 -5.33
CA ARG A 48 12.03 -4.62 -6.23
C ARG A 48 12.90 -5.39 -7.23
N THR A 49 13.59 -6.43 -6.79
CA THR A 49 14.63 -7.10 -7.63
C THR A 49 14.12 -8.29 -8.42
N ARG A 50 12.97 -8.87 -8.05
CA ARG A 50 12.44 -10.11 -8.63
C ARG A 50 11.03 -9.99 -9.20
N CYS A 51 10.37 -8.83 -9.10
CA CYS A 51 8.99 -8.69 -9.60
C CYS A 51 8.85 -9.03 -11.09
N VAL A 52 9.84 -8.70 -11.92
CA VAL A 52 9.83 -8.97 -13.36
C VAL A 52 9.77 -10.47 -13.63
N ASP A 53 10.66 -11.25 -13.02
CA ASP A 53 10.69 -12.70 -13.19
C ASP A 53 9.45 -13.36 -12.57
N PHE A 54 9.00 -12.87 -11.40
CA PHE A 54 7.82 -13.38 -10.72
C PHE A 54 6.54 -13.19 -11.57
N LEU A 55 6.30 -11.97 -12.05
CA LEU A 55 5.07 -11.64 -12.77
C LEU A 55 5.06 -12.11 -14.22
N ARG A 56 6.22 -12.45 -14.81
CA ARG A 56 6.28 -13.00 -16.18
C ARG A 56 5.40 -14.25 -16.33
N ALA A 57 5.36 -15.12 -15.31
CA ALA A 57 4.54 -16.34 -15.33
C ALA A 57 3.03 -16.06 -15.43
N TYR A 58 2.57 -14.91 -14.91
CA TYR A 58 1.15 -14.59 -14.78
C TYR A 58 0.61 -13.69 -15.91
N ALA A 59 1.45 -13.30 -16.88
CA ALA A 59 1.10 -12.32 -17.91
C ALA A 59 -0.12 -12.68 -18.77
N ASN A 60 -0.41 -13.99 -18.90
CA ASN A 60 -1.54 -14.53 -19.66
C ASN A 60 -2.72 -14.95 -18.77
N GLU A 61 -2.60 -14.86 -17.45
CA GLU A 61 -3.64 -15.28 -16.49
C GLU A 61 -4.49 -14.11 -15.98
N TYR A 62 -3.92 -12.90 -15.96
CA TYR A 62 -4.56 -11.69 -15.46
C TYR A 62 -4.57 -10.55 -16.49
N ARG A 63 -5.60 -9.73 -16.41
CA ARG A 63 -5.77 -8.55 -17.27
C ARG A 63 -4.78 -7.44 -16.92
N TYR A 64 -4.58 -7.17 -15.63
CA TYR A 64 -3.63 -6.19 -15.12
C TYR A 64 -2.73 -6.77 -14.04
N ALA A 65 -1.58 -6.13 -13.81
CA ALA A 65 -0.72 -6.39 -12.68
C ALA A 65 -0.42 -5.10 -11.90
N LEU A 66 -0.24 -5.21 -10.59
CA LEU A 66 0.18 -4.15 -9.70
C LEU A 66 1.35 -4.64 -8.85
N VAL A 67 2.43 -3.89 -8.78
CA VAL A 67 3.53 -4.11 -7.84
C VAL A 67 3.50 -3.01 -6.80
N ILE A 68 3.56 -3.35 -5.52
CA ILE A 68 3.55 -2.36 -4.43
C ILE A 68 4.44 -2.77 -3.26
N PHE A 69 5.34 -1.87 -2.86
CA PHE A 69 6.30 -2.12 -1.78
C PHE A 69 6.77 -0.79 -1.16
N ASP A 70 7.38 -0.88 0.03
CA ASP A 70 7.90 0.27 0.75
C ASP A 70 9.25 0.71 0.17
N TYR A 71 9.47 2.01 0.08
CA TYR A 71 10.77 2.54 -0.34
C TYR A 71 11.83 2.25 0.74
N GLU A 72 11.47 2.44 2.00
CA GLU A 72 12.33 2.09 3.12
C GLU A 72 12.54 0.57 3.18
N GLY A 73 13.78 0.13 3.33
CA GLY A 73 14.12 -1.29 3.35
C GLY A 73 14.24 -2.00 1.99
N CYS A 74 13.86 -1.37 0.87
CA CYS A 74 13.99 -2.01 -0.45
C CYS A 74 15.45 -2.06 -0.99
N GLY A 75 16.36 -1.30 -0.37
CA GLY A 75 17.78 -1.26 -0.72
C GLY A 75 18.11 -0.49 -2.01
N ALA A 76 17.24 0.42 -2.43
CA ALA A 76 17.49 1.29 -3.59
C ALA A 76 18.24 2.57 -3.22
N THR A 77 19.00 3.09 -4.19
CA THR A 77 19.62 4.42 -4.14
C THR A 77 18.92 5.44 -5.03
N ALA A 78 18.19 4.96 -6.06
CA ALA A 78 17.37 5.78 -6.95
C ALA A 78 16.06 6.20 -6.25
N SER A 79 15.46 7.31 -6.68
CA SER A 79 14.19 7.78 -6.11
C SER A 79 13.04 6.81 -6.36
N ALA A 80 11.99 6.87 -5.53
CA ALA A 80 10.76 6.09 -5.71
C ALA A 80 10.21 6.20 -7.16
N SER A 81 10.13 7.42 -7.70
CA SER A 81 9.66 7.66 -9.08
C SER A 81 10.55 7.04 -10.17
N GLN A 82 11.87 7.02 -9.96
CA GLN A 82 12.80 6.34 -10.87
C GLN A 82 12.61 4.83 -10.83
N LEU A 83 12.44 4.24 -9.64
CA LEU A 83 12.16 2.82 -9.47
C LEU A 83 10.85 2.42 -10.15
N GLU A 84 9.79 3.20 -9.93
CA GLU A 84 8.49 2.96 -10.56
C GLU A 84 8.62 2.94 -12.08
N THR A 85 9.27 3.95 -12.66
CA THR A 85 9.45 4.08 -14.12
C THR A 85 10.27 2.93 -14.68
N GLN A 86 11.38 2.60 -14.02
CA GLN A 86 12.27 1.51 -14.44
C GLN A 86 11.54 0.17 -14.43
N LEU A 87 10.89 -0.17 -13.31
CA LEU A 87 10.22 -1.46 -13.16
C LEU A 87 8.98 -1.58 -14.07
N GLU A 88 8.22 -0.51 -14.27
CA GLU A 88 7.10 -0.49 -15.22
C GLU A 88 7.57 -0.76 -16.66
N HIS A 89 8.73 -0.20 -17.06
CA HIS A 89 9.33 -0.46 -18.37
C HIS A 89 9.79 -1.92 -18.51
N GLU A 90 10.49 -2.46 -17.53
CA GLU A 90 10.97 -3.86 -17.53
C GLU A 90 9.79 -4.86 -17.53
N LEU A 91 8.77 -4.62 -16.71
CA LEU A 91 7.55 -5.45 -16.68
C LEU A 91 6.74 -5.35 -17.97
N SER A 92 6.70 -4.17 -18.59
CA SER A 92 6.09 -4.00 -19.90
C SER A 92 6.82 -4.84 -20.95
N ALA A 93 8.16 -4.85 -20.96
CA ALA A 93 8.95 -5.71 -21.84
C ALA A 93 8.74 -7.21 -21.54
N ALA A 94 8.38 -7.56 -20.31
CA ALA A 94 8.12 -8.94 -19.87
C ALA A 94 6.68 -9.45 -20.13
N GLY A 95 5.86 -8.73 -20.92
CA GLY A 95 4.53 -9.18 -21.34
C GLY A 95 3.35 -8.43 -20.71
N TRP A 96 3.61 -7.40 -19.90
CA TRP A 96 2.58 -6.57 -19.26
C TRP A 96 2.39 -5.20 -19.92
N GLN A 97 2.65 -5.07 -21.22
CA GLN A 97 2.60 -3.80 -21.95
C GLN A 97 1.29 -3.03 -21.65
N ASN A 98 1.41 -1.82 -21.10
CA ASN A 98 0.28 -0.94 -20.70
C ASN A 98 -0.70 -1.55 -19.68
N ARG A 99 -0.37 -2.70 -19.09
CA ARG A 99 -1.19 -3.47 -18.16
C ARG A 99 -0.54 -3.63 -16.79
N ILE A 100 0.49 -2.84 -16.50
CA ILE A 100 1.24 -2.85 -15.24
C ILE A 100 1.26 -1.45 -14.63
N ALA A 101 1.27 -1.38 -13.31
CA ALA A 101 1.69 -0.22 -12.55
C ALA A 101 2.57 -0.67 -11.38
N VAL A 102 3.54 0.17 -11.02
CA VAL A 102 4.40 -0.03 -9.84
C VAL A 102 4.14 1.14 -8.89
N VAL A 103 3.84 0.86 -7.63
CA VAL A 103 3.61 1.87 -6.59
C VAL A 103 4.66 1.69 -5.52
N VAL A 104 5.52 2.69 -5.34
CA VAL A 104 6.55 2.68 -4.30
C VAL A 104 6.13 3.63 -3.18
N ILE A 105 5.88 3.09 -2.00
CA ILE A 105 5.34 3.87 -0.87
C ILE A 105 6.48 4.63 -0.20
N GLN A 106 6.32 5.94 0.01
CA GLN A 106 7.38 6.80 0.55
C GLN A 106 6.98 7.47 1.89
N PRO A 107 7.72 7.21 2.99
CA PRO A 107 8.76 6.18 3.12
C PRO A 107 8.23 4.74 3.12
N GLU A 108 7.00 4.53 3.60
CA GLU A 108 6.42 3.22 3.90
C GLU A 108 4.90 3.29 4.13
N LEU A 109 4.23 2.13 4.20
CA LEU A 109 2.78 1.97 4.31
C LEU A 109 2.12 2.79 5.42
N GLU A 110 2.74 2.87 6.60
CA GLU A 110 2.20 3.55 7.77
C GLU A 110 2.02 5.06 7.52
N SER A 111 2.67 5.63 6.51
CA SER A 111 2.49 7.04 6.10
C SER A 111 1.03 7.42 5.90
N TRP A 112 0.21 6.48 5.39
CA TRP A 112 -1.17 6.74 5.01
C TRP A 112 -2.11 6.86 6.22
N ILE A 113 -1.71 6.32 7.38
CA ILE A 113 -2.54 6.28 8.59
C ILE A 113 -2.57 7.64 9.28
N PHE A 114 -1.55 8.49 9.08
CA PHE A 114 -1.45 9.81 9.75
C PHE A 114 -2.37 10.88 9.14
N SER A 115 -3.47 10.47 8.51
CA SER A 115 -4.55 11.36 8.09
C SER A 115 -5.39 11.81 9.30
N PRO A 116 -6.10 12.96 9.23
CA PRO A 116 -6.95 13.43 10.31
C PRO A 116 -8.22 12.56 10.42
N SER A 117 -8.10 11.39 11.05
CA SER A 117 -9.21 10.46 11.26
C SER A 117 -9.22 9.94 12.69
N SER A 118 -10.36 10.11 13.39
CA SER A 118 -10.57 9.57 14.74
C SER A 118 -10.45 8.04 14.80
N HIS A 119 -10.72 7.35 13.68
CA HIS A 119 -10.57 5.89 13.58
C HIS A 119 -9.11 5.44 13.75
N VAL A 120 -8.15 6.24 13.30
CA VAL A 120 -6.72 5.93 13.49
C VAL A 120 -6.42 5.81 14.97
N ILE A 121 -6.90 6.78 15.75
CA ILE A 121 -6.72 6.86 17.21
C ILE A 121 -7.38 5.68 17.90
N GLN A 122 -8.59 5.30 17.47
CA GLN A 122 -9.27 4.13 17.98
C GLN A 122 -8.44 2.86 17.78
N VAL A 123 -7.81 2.72 16.62
CA VAL A 123 -7.14 1.48 16.23
C VAL A 123 -5.70 1.39 16.78
N ILE A 124 -4.91 2.46 16.68
CA ILE A 124 -3.48 2.42 17.06
C ILE A 124 -3.22 2.86 18.50
N ALA A 125 -4.15 3.62 19.10
CA ALA A 125 -4.04 4.16 20.45
C ALA A 125 -5.17 3.71 21.39
N ASP A 126 -6.01 2.75 20.97
CA ASP A 126 -7.18 2.29 21.74
C ASP A 126 -8.10 3.45 22.19
N GLY A 127 -8.26 4.45 21.32
CA GLY A 127 -9.05 5.65 21.59
C GLY A 127 -8.38 6.68 22.51
N GLN A 128 -7.16 6.43 22.99
CA GLN A 128 -6.45 7.32 23.91
C GLN A 128 -5.83 8.51 23.16
N TRP A 129 -6.62 9.59 23.02
CA TRP A 129 -6.17 10.85 22.43
C TRP A 129 -4.90 11.39 23.09
N SER A 130 -4.76 11.27 24.40
CA SER A 130 -3.60 11.77 25.16
C SER A 130 -2.27 11.11 24.78
N ILE A 131 -2.30 9.88 24.28
CA ILE A 131 -1.11 9.19 23.76
C ILE A 131 -0.87 9.68 22.32
N TYR A 132 -1.89 9.59 21.46
CA TYR A 132 -1.77 9.97 20.06
C TYR A 132 -1.31 11.42 19.88
N SER A 133 -1.82 12.36 20.68
CA SER A 133 -1.49 13.78 20.59
C SER A 133 -0.03 14.12 20.90
N LYS A 134 0.72 13.25 21.59
CA LYS A 134 2.17 13.43 21.83
C LYS A 134 2.98 13.30 20.55
N TYR A 135 2.47 12.47 19.63
CA TYR A 135 3.14 12.06 18.40
C TYR A 135 2.54 12.72 17.17
N HIS A 136 1.39 13.38 17.31
CA HIS A 136 0.73 14.05 16.21
C HIS A 136 1.59 15.22 15.72
N PRO A 137 2.15 15.17 14.51
CA PRO A 137 2.89 16.29 13.97
C PRO A 137 1.87 17.39 13.71
N MET A 138 2.06 18.58 14.28
CA MET A 138 1.16 19.73 14.06
C MET A 138 1.01 20.11 12.57
N GLN A 139 1.76 19.49 11.64
CA GLN A 139 1.82 19.84 10.22
C GLN A 139 1.94 18.65 9.22
N GLY A 140 1.56 17.42 9.56
CA GLY A 140 1.44 16.35 8.55
C GLY A 140 1.92 14.96 8.97
N LYS A 141 2.42 14.16 8.01
CA LYS A 141 2.97 12.83 8.27
C LYS A 141 4.34 12.92 8.97
N PRO A 142 4.62 12.08 9.99
CA PRO A 142 5.93 12.05 10.64
C PRO A 142 7.03 11.61 9.66
N SER A 143 8.28 11.97 9.94
CA SER A 143 9.44 11.56 9.14
C SER A 143 9.70 10.06 9.18
N ARG A 144 9.26 9.41 10.26
CA ARG A 144 9.41 7.98 10.57
C ARG A 144 8.06 7.38 10.97
N PRO A 145 7.15 7.15 10.01
CA PRO A 145 5.77 6.72 10.26
C PRO A 145 5.64 5.43 11.06
N LYS A 146 6.37 4.40 10.70
CA LYS A 146 6.31 3.09 11.35
C LYS A 146 6.82 3.15 12.77
N GLU A 147 7.96 3.78 13.02
CA GLU A 147 8.47 3.93 14.39
C GLU A 147 7.53 4.77 15.25
N THR A 148 6.93 5.81 14.66
CA THR A 148 5.97 6.66 15.37
C THR A 148 4.70 5.85 15.73
N MET A 149 4.17 5.08 14.78
CA MET A 149 3.04 4.18 15.02
C MET A 149 3.38 3.13 16.10
N GLN A 150 4.56 2.52 16.02
CA GLN A 150 5.03 1.54 17.00
C GLN A 150 5.16 2.15 18.41
N GLN A 151 5.63 3.39 18.53
CA GLN A 151 5.71 4.10 19.82
C GLN A 151 4.32 4.35 20.41
N ILE A 152 3.38 4.85 19.60
CA ILE A 152 1.98 5.06 20.02
C ILE A 152 1.38 3.74 20.52
N MET A 153 1.50 2.67 19.73
CA MET A 153 0.95 1.35 20.05
C MET A 153 1.58 0.77 21.31
N ARG A 154 2.90 0.92 21.49
CA ARG A 154 3.61 0.47 22.68
C ARG A 154 3.10 1.17 23.94
N GLU A 155 2.92 2.49 23.90
CA GLU A 155 2.36 3.24 25.03
C GLU A 155 0.90 2.87 25.30
N ALA A 156 0.10 2.72 24.25
CA ALA A 156 -1.31 2.35 24.35
C ALA A 156 -1.54 0.86 24.65
N LYS A 157 -0.47 0.04 24.67
CA LYS A 157 -0.49 -1.42 24.82
C LYS A 157 -1.29 -2.15 23.73
N VAL A 158 -1.35 -1.56 22.53
CA VAL A 158 -1.92 -2.18 21.34
C VAL A 158 -0.85 -3.06 20.68
N GLN A 159 -1.22 -4.28 20.29
CA GLN A 159 -0.31 -5.21 19.62
C GLN A 159 -0.25 -4.96 18.11
N TRP A 160 0.95 -5.07 17.53
CA TRP A 160 1.12 -5.05 16.08
C TRP A 160 0.56 -6.32 15.45
N SER A 161 -0.26 -6.16 14.41
CA SER A 161 -0.74 -7.29 13.60
C SER A 161 -1.18 -6.83 12.22
N SER A 162 -1.10 -7.72 11.23
CA SER A 162 -1.61 -7.43 9.88
C SER A 162 -3.13 -7.22 9.86
N ALA A 163 -3.86 -7.79 10.82
CA ALA A 163 -5.29 -7.56 10.96
C ALA A 163 -5.62 -6.09 11.30
N LEU A 164 -4.71 -5.41 12.01
CA LEU A 164 -4.84 -4.00 12.33
C LEU A 164 -4.81 -3.14 11.05
N PHE A 165 -3.95 -3.47 10.10
CA PHE A 165 -3.90 -2.80 8.79
C PHE A 165 -5.16 -2.99 7.97
N ARG A 166 -5.77 -4.18 8.04
CA ARG A 166 -7.09 -4.42 7.46
C ARG A 166 -8.13 -3.48 8.06
N GLU A 167 -8.18 -3.39 9.39
CA GLU A 167 -9.14 -2.54 10.10
C GLU A 167 -8.95 -1.06 9.75
N LEU A 168 -7.70 -0.59 9.71
CA LEU A 168 -7.36 0.77 9.27
C LEU A 168 -7.87 1.02 7.85
N ALA A 169 -7.56 0.13 6.91
CA ALA A 169 -7.96 0.29 5.50
C ALA A 169 -9.49 0.26 5.30
N GLU A 170 -10.24 -0.45 6.16
CA GLU A 170 -11.70 -0.48 6.12
C GLU A 170 -12.34 0.82 6.67
N LYS A 171 -11.72 1.46 7.67
CA LYS A 171 -12.34 2.56 8.44
C LYS A 171 -11.75 3.94 8.19
N VAL A 172 -10.45 4.04 7.95
CA VAL A 172 -9.76 5.33 7.79
C VAL A 172 -10.25 6.02 6.52
N SER A 173 -10.48 7.33 6.63
CA SER A 173 -10.94 8.12 5.49
C SER A 173 -9.86 8.12 4.41
N LEU A 174 -10.26 7.78 3.18
CA LEU A 174 -9.41 7.90 2.01
C LEU A 174 -9.49 9.32 1.42
N GLN A 175 -10.45 10.13 1.87
CA GLN A 175 -10.63 11.51 1.41
C GLN A 175 -9.57 12.41 2.04
N GLY A 176 -8.94 13.25 1.21
CA GLY A 176 -7.90 14.17 1.66
C GLY A 176 -6.54 13.51 1.93
N CYS A 177 -6.36 12.24 1.57
CA CYS A 177 -5.02 11.63 1.58
C CYS A 177 -4.13 12.33 0.54
N THR A 178 -3.09 13.00 1.02
CA THR A 178 -2.11 13.74 0.20
C THR A 178 -0.89 12.90 -0.15
N ASP A 179 -0.87 11.61 0.24
CA ASP A 179 0.26 10.75 -0.05
C ASP A 179 0.31 10.37 -1.54
N SER A 180 1.46 10.61 -2.18
CA SER A 180 1.64 10.42 -3.62
C SER A 180 1.47 8.97 -4.05
N ALA A 181 1.93 8.01 -3.25
CA ALA A 181 1.83 6.59 -3.58
C ALA A 181 0.37 6.12 -3.51
N PHE A 182 -0.37 6.58 -2.49
CA PHE A 182 -1.80 6.30 -2.38
C PHE A 182 -2.59 6.93 -3.53
N GLN A 183 -2.32 8.19 -3.86
CA GLN A 183 -2.97 8.86 -4.99
C GLN A 183 -2.68 8.16 -6.33
N LYS A 184 -1.44 7.68 -6.53
CA LYS A 184 -1.06 6.86 -7.69
C LYS A 184 -1.87 5.58 -7.72
N LEU A 185 -1.93 4.83 -6.61
CA LEU A 185 -2.70 3.59 -6.48
C LEU A 185 -4.17 3.81 -6.87
N VAL A 186 -4.84 4.81 -6.27
CA VAL A 186 -6.25 5.11 -6.56
C VAL A 186 -6.45 5.50 -8.03
N SER A 187 -5.56 6.35 -8.57
CA SER A 187 -5.61 6.76 -9.98
C SER A 187 -5.49 5.58 -10.94
N VAL A 188 -4.57 4.65 -10.66
CA VAL A 188 -4.38 3.42 -11.44
C VAL A 188 -5.62 2.53 -11.37
N LEU A 189 -6.13 2.26 -10.17
CA LEU A 189 -7.31 1.40 -9.99
C LEU A 189 -8.54 1.99 -10.68
N ARG A 190 -8.79 3.30 -10.55
CA ARG A 190 -9.88 3.99 -11.26
C ARG A 190 -9.72 3.95 -12.76
N ARG A 191 -8.50 4.09 -13.28
CA ARG A 191 -8.26 4.01 -14.72
C ARG A 191 -8.56 2.62 -15.27
N TRP A 192 -8.26 1.57 -14.52
CA TRP A 192 -8.47 0.19 -14.97
C TRP A 192 -9.89 -0.33 -14.73
N PHE A 193 -10.53 0.12 -13.66
CA PHE A 193 -11.77 -0.48 -13.14
C PHE A 193 -12.84 0.54 -12.74
N GLY A 194 -12.65 1.81 -13.08
CA GLY A 194 -13.64 2.86 -12.85
C GLY A 194 -14.95 2.59 -13.59
N GLU A 195 -16.04 3.00 -12.98
CA GLU A 195 -17.38 3.06 -13.57
C GLU A 195 -17.74 4.51 -13.94
#